data_AF-A0A0C2G117-F1
#
_entry.id   AF-A0A0C2G117-F1
#
_cell.length_a   1.000
_cell.length_b   1.000
_cell.length_c   1.000
_cell.angle_alpha   90.00
_cell.angle_beta   90.00
_cell.angle_gamma   90.00
#
_symmetry.space_group_name_H-M   'P 1'
#
loop_
_entity.id
_entity.type
_entity.pdbx_description
1 polymer ?
#
loop_
_entity_poly.entity_id
_entity_poly.type
_entity_poly.pdbx_seq_one_letter_code
_entity_poly.pdbx_strand_id
1 'polypeptide(L)'
;MVTTTTTMTGMIRKPRRDGTTTKALLLKRLLKVKIPFSQYRFDGTSSKLPVVQEWLWVAGFYLRARLAVGHALGGSHWASAKKEVQSRLGNYYGHIKKSTWSSLPELTNSNGSTCWGSCPAQAWSVGCILEACLDFVDLASAMN
;
A
#
# COMPACT_ATOMS: atom_id res chain seq x y z
N MET A 1 -4.37 -4.34 -71.36
CA MET A 1 -3.15 -4.18 -70.54
C MET A 1 -2.91 -2.70 -70.33
N VAL A 2 -2.99 -2.23 -69.09
CA VAL A 2 -2.24 -1.15 -68.39
C VAL A 2 -3.01 -0.89 -67.08
N THR A 3 -2.25 -0.72 -66.01
CA THR A 3 -2.56 -1.02 -64.61
C THR A 3 -2.77 0.26 -63.78
N THR A 4 -3.50 0.14 -62.65
CA THR A 4 -3.45 0.99 -61.41
C THR A 4 -4.06 2.41 -61.49
N THR A 5 -4.86 2.94 -60.53
CA THR A 5 -4.58 3.13 -59.09
C THR A 5 -5.85 3.50 -58.28
N THR A 6 -6.08 2.81 -57.15
CA THR A 6 -6.46 3.23 -55.77
C THR A 6 -7.29 4.53 -55.57
N THR A 7 -8.39 4.54 -54.79
CA THR A 7 -8.35 4.86 -53.34
C THR A 7 -9.56 4.34 -52.56
N MET A 8 -9.27 3.43 -51.61
CA MET A 8 -10.10 3.04 -50.48
C MET A 8 -9.96 4.09 -49.36
N THR A 9 -11.05 4.72 -48.93
CA THR A 9 -11.04 5.55 -47.71
C THR A 9 -11.63 4.74 -46.56
N GLY A 10 -10.78 4.01 -45.85
CA GLY A 10 -11.12 3.33 -44.61
C GLY A 10 -11.32 4.33 -43.47
N MET A 11 -12.54 4.43 -42.94
CA MET A 11 -12.80 5.09 -41.66
C MET A 11 -12.23 4.22 -40.52
N ILE A 12 -11.01 4.51 -40.10
CA ILE A 12 -10.42 3.97 -38.87
C ILE A 12 -11.20 4.54 -37.68
N ARG A 13 -12.16 3.76 -37.15
CA ARG A 13 -12.78 4.06 -35.85
C ARG A 13 -11.68 3.97 -34.79
N LYS A 14 -11.35 5.09 -34.13
CA LYS A 14 -10.46 5.09 -32.96
C LYS A 14 -11.00 4.09 -31.93
N PRO A 15 -10.16 3.21 -31.36
CA PRO A 15 -10.62 2.27 -30.34
C PRO A 15 -11.14 3.07 -29.14
N ARG A 16 -12.37 2.76 -28.72
CA ARG A 16 -13.01 3.33 -27.54
C ARG A 16 -12.16 2.91 -26.34
N ARG A 17 -11.44 3.86 -25.73
CA ARG A 17 -10.68 3.65 -24.49
C ARG A 17 -11.68 3.29 -23.40
N ASP A 18 -11.81 2.00 -23.12
CA ASP A 18 -12.55 1.56 -21.95
C ASP A 18 -11.76 1.97 -20.70
N GLY A 19 -12.42 2.71 -19.81
CA GLY A 19 -11.81 3.23 -18.58
C GLY A 19 -11.58 2.16 -17.51
N THR A 20 -12.14 0.96 -17.70
CA THR A 20 -12.15 -0.13 -16.73
C THR A 20 -10.85 -0.94 -16.82
N THR A 21 -10.42 -1.25 -18.03
CA THR A 21 -9.17 -1.92 -18.38
C THR A 21 -7.96 -1.05 -18.03
N THR A 22 -8.06 0.27 -18.24
CA THR A 22 -6.97 1.21 -17.91
C THR A 22 -6.74 1.28 -16.40
N LYS A 23 -7.81 1.34 -15.60
CA LYS A 23 -7.72 1.33 -14.13
C LYS A 23 -7.23 -0.01 -13.59
N ALA A 24 -7.72 -1.13 -14.13
CA ALA A 24 -7.28 -2.47 -13.74
C ALA A 24 -5.81 -2.72 -14.09
N LEU A 25 -5.34 -2.22 -15.24
CA LEU A 25 -3.92 -2.26 -15.62
C LEU A 25 -3.07 -1.38 -14.72
N LEU A 26 -3.53 -0.17 -14.40
CA LEU A 26 -2.83 0.72 -13.46
C LEU A 26 -2.71 0.07 -12.08
N LEU A 27 -3.78 -0.56 -11.59
CA LEU A 27 -3.82 -1.25 -10.32
C LEU A 27 -2.91 -2.48 -10.31
N LYS A 28 -2.92 -3.29 -11.37
CA LYS A 28 -1.98 -4.41 -11.56
C LYS A 28 -0.53 -3.93 -11.67
N ARG A 29 -0.29 -2.71 -12.17
CA ARG A 29 1.04 -2.10 -12.28
C ARG A 29 1.51 -1.56 -10.92
N LEU A 30 0.62 -0.92 -10.16
CA LEU A 30 0.86 -0.48 -8.78
C LEU A 30 1.07 -1.65 -7.82
N LEU A 31 0.35 -2.76 -7.98
CA LEU A 31 0.55 -3.99 -7.20
C LEU A 31 1.88 -4.70 -7.50
N LYS A 32 2.42 -4.50 -8.71
CA LYS A 32 3.76 -4.97 -9.08
C LYS A 32 4.86 -4.00 -8.65
N VAL A 33 4.51 -2.80 -8.19
CA VAL A 33 5.45 -1.95 -7.45
C VAL A 33 5.63 -2.61 -6.08
N LYS A 34 6.62 -3.50 -5.99
CA LYS A 34 7.31 -3.71 -4.72
C LYS A 34 7.84 -2.34 -4.34
N ILE A 35 7.16 -1.64 -3.43
CA ILE A 35 7.77 -0.51 -2.73
C ILE A 35 9.00 -1.13 -2.07
N PRO A 36 10.21 -0.89 -2.56
CA PRO A 36 11.37 -1.53 -1.99
C PRO A 36 11.67 -0.73 -0.73
N PHE A 37 11.09 -1.15 0.38
CA PHE A 37 11.34 -0.54 1.68
C PHE A 37 12.82 -0.67 2.11
N SER A 38 13.67 -1.33 1.31
CA SER A 38 15.06 -1.67 1.66
C SER A 38 16.07 -1.67 0.49
N GLN A 39 15.91 -0.84 -0.55
CA GLN A 39 16.90 -0.81 -1.66
C GLN A 39 17.72 0.48 -1.81
N TYR A 40 17.86 1.29 -0.76
CA TYR A 40 18.92 2.28 -0.75
C TYR A 40 20.26 1.62 -0.40
N ARG A 41 20.95 1.11 -1.44
CA ARG A 41 22.38 0.82 -1.40
C ARG A 41 23.10 2.09 -1.87
N PHE A 42 23.60 2.88 -0.93
CA PHE A 42 24.62 3.88 -1.21
C PHE A 42 25.99 3.29 -0.89
N ASP A 43 26.91 3.58 -1.78
CA ASP A 43 28.30 3.17 -1.83
C ASP A 43 29.08 3.64 -0.59
N GLY A 44 30.12 2.84 -0.30
CA GLY A 44 30.79 2.78 0.99
C GLY A 44 31.44 4.09 1.41
N THR A 45 31.15 4.51 2.65
CA THR A 45 32.11 4.99 3.66
C THR A 45 31.32 5.48 4.87
N SER A 46 30.93 4.55 5.76
CA SER A 46 30.71 4.74 7.21
C SER A 46 29.82 3.60 7.71
N SER A 47 30.21 2.98 8.81
CA SER A 47 29.60 1.81 9.45
C SER A 47 28.22 2.04 10.08
N LYS A 48 27.43 2.98 9.56
CA LYS A 48 26.06 3.28 10.00
C LYS A 48 25.16 3.31 8.78
N LEU A 49 24.32 2.28 8.64
CA LEU A 49 23.20 2.31 7.70
C LEU A 49 22.41 3.62 7.91
N PRO A 50 21.91 4.26 6.84
CA PRO A 50 21.05 5.43 6.99
C PRO A 50 19.85 5.03 7.85
N VAL A 51 19.60 5.79 8.92
CA VAL A 51 18.42 5.58 9.76
C VAL A 51 17.22 5.97 8.92
N VAL A 52 16.47 4.98 8.44
CA VAL A 52 15.26 5.24 7.67
C VAL A 52 14.16 5.51 8.68
N GLN A 53 13.46 6.63 8.47
CA GLN A 53 12.33 6.98 9.31
C GLN A 53 11.05 6.36 8.78
N GLU A 54 10.42 5.54 9.59
CA GLU A 54 9.20 4.82 9.28
C GLU A 54 8.03 5.55 9.94
N TRP A 55 7.20 6.24 9.15
CA TRP A 55 6.07 7.01 9.65
C TRP A 55 4.82 6.14 9.78
N LEU A 56 4.20 6.13 10.96
CA LEU A 56 3.07 5.22 11.22
C LEU A 56 1.79 5.63 10.49
N TRP A 57 1.53 6.93 10.32
CA TRP A 57 0.34 7.39 9.59
C TRP A 57 0.36 6.92 8.11
N VAL A 58 1.54 6.91 7.48
CA VAL A 58 1.73 6.37 6.12
C VAL A 58 1.45 4.87 6.09
N ALA A 59 1.87 4.14 7.12
CA ALA A 59 1.57 2.73 7.26
C ALA A 59 0.06 2.48 7.32
N GLY A 60 -0.70 3.32 8.02
CA GLY A 60 -2.17 3.24 8.04
C GLY A 60 -2.79 3.34 6.65
N PHE A 61 -2.41 4.35 5.85
CA PHE A 61 -2.87 4.47 4.46
C PHE A 61 -2.47 3.27 3.59
N TYR A 62 -1.27 2.72 3.79
CA TYR A 62 -0.84 1.51 3.11
C TYR A 62 -1.76 0.33 3.42
N LEU A 63 -2.14 0.12 4.69
CA LEU A 63 -3.04 -0.98 5.07
C LEU A 63 -4.41 -0.84 4.42
N ARG A 64 -4.98 0.37 4.44
CA ARG A 64 -6.26 0.66 3.76
C ARG A 64 -6.19 0.34 2.27
N ALA A 65 -5.15 0.82 1.59
CA ALA A 65 -4.93 0.52 0.18
C ALA A 65 -4.74 -0.99 -0.06
N ARG A 66 -4.00 -1.67 0.81
CA ARG A 66 -3.77 -3.12 0.71
C ARG A 66 -5.06 -3.92 0.80
N LEU A 67 -5.97 -3.52 1.68
CA LEU A 67 -7.31 -4.11 1.81
C LEU A 67 -8.17 -3.80 0.59
N ALA A 68 -8.30 -2.53 0.22
CA ALA A 68 -9.13 -2.12 -0.92
C ALA A 68 -8.72 -2.83 -2.21
N VAL A 69 -7.42 -2.93 -2.47
CA VAL A 69 -6.91 -3.61 -3.67
C VAL A 69 -7.03 -5.12 -3.56
N GLY A 70 -6.76 -5.71 -2.38
CA GLY A 70 -6.96 -7.13 -2.16
C GLY A 70 -8.42 -7.55 -2.37
N HIS A 71 -9.36 -6.75 -1.86
CA HIS A 71 -10.79 -6.95 -2.01
C HIS A 71 -11.21 -6.84 -3.48
N ALA A 72 -10.76 -5.81 -4.19
CA ALA A 72 -11.05 -5.63 -5.61
C ALA A 72 -10.55 -6.78 -6.50
N LEU A 73 -9.45 -7.44 -6.12
CA LEU A 73 -8.92 -8.60 -6.86
C LEU A 73 -9.56 -9.93 -6.47
N GLY A 74 -10.08 -10.06 -5.24
CA GLY A 74 -10.72 -11.27 -4.74
C GLY A 74 -9.78 -12.48 -4.57
N GLY A 75 -10.38 -13.64 -4.27
CA GLY A 75 -9.69 -14.93 -4.21
C GLY A 75 -8.45 -14.96 -3.29
N SER A 76 -7.34 -15.48 -3.81
CA SER A 76 -6.07 -15.60 -3.07
C SER A 76 -5.46 -14.24 -2.71
N HIS A 77 -5.71 -13.20 -3.51
CA HIS A 77 -5.21 -11.85 -3.23
C HIS A 77 -5.91 -11.23 -2.02
N TRP A 78 -7.21 -11.48 -1.86
CA TRP A 78 -7.95 -11.06 -0.68
C TRP A 78 -7.50 -11.79 0.59
N ALA A 79 -7.36 -13.13 0.51
CA ALA A 79 -6.86 -13.92 1.63
C ALA A 79 -5.45 -13.47 2.07
N SER A 80 -4.56 -13.19 1.11
CA SER A 80 -3.24 -12.64 1.37
C SER A 80 -3.29 -11.25 2.01
N ALA A 81 -4.16 -10.36 1.52
CA ALA A 81 -4.35 -9.03 2.09
C ALA A 81 -4.78 -9.10 3.55
N LYS A 82 -5.82 -9.89 3.85
CA LYS A 82 -6.32 -10.07 5.21
C LYS A 82 -5.23 -10.57 6.15
N LYS A 83 -4.50 -11.61 5.76
CA LYS A 83 -3.42 -12.18 6.58
C LYS A 83 -2.32 -11.15 6.90
N GLU A 84 -1.90 -10.39 5.88
CA GLU A 84 -0.87 -9.36 6.06
C GLU A 84 -1.35 -8.24 6.99
N VAL A 85 -2.53 -7.69 6.72
CA VAL A 85 -3.06 -6.56 7.48
C VAL A 85 -3.37 -6.97 8.92
N GLN A 86 -3.98 -8.13 9.15
CA GLN A 86 -4.24 -8.65 10.49
C GLN A 86 -2.96 -8.82 11.31
N SER A 87 -1.89 -9.35 10.69
CA SER A 87 -0.57 -9.48 11.33
C SER A 87 -0.01 -8.11 11.74
N ARG A 88 -0.05 -7.13 10.85
CA ARG A 88 0.44 -5.76 11.13
C ARG A 88 -0.38 -5.06 12.21
N LEU A 89 -1.72 -5.17 12.16
CA LEU A 89 -2.62 -4.66 13.20
C LEU A 89 -2.32 -5.28 14.57
N GLY A 90 -2.02 -6.59 14.60
CA GLY A 90 -1.58 -7.27 15.82
C GLY A 90 -0.32 -6.66 16.44
N ASN A 91 0.64 -6.24 15.62
CA ASN A 91 1.86 -5.57 16.12
C ASN A 91 1.54 -4.21 16.76
N TYR A 92 0.67 -3.41 16.14
CA TYR A 92 0.25 -2.12 16.71
C TYR A 92 -0.52 -2.30 18.01
N TYR A 93 -1.44 -3.26 18.06
CA TYR A 93 -2.14 -3.60 19.29
C TYR A 93 -1.18 -4.04 20.40
N GLY A 94 -0.21 -4.90 20.07
CA GLY A 94 0.83 -5.32 20.99
C GLY A 94 1.67 -4.16 21.52
N HIS A 95 1.99 -3.16 20.68
CA HIS A 95 2.68 -1.95 21.11
C HIS A 95 1.82 -1.12 22.06
N ILE A 96 0.57 -0.82 21.69
CA ILE A 96 -0.36 -0.04 22.52
C ILE A 96 -0.47 -0.66 23.91
N LYS A 97 -0.64 -1.97 24.01
CA LYS A 97 -0.76 -2.69 25.29
C LYS A 97 0.48 -2.63 26.19
N LYS A 98 1.66 -2.46 25.61
CA LYS A 98 2.95 -2.43 26.34
C LYS A 98 3.46 -1.01 26.58
N SER A 99 3.03 -0.05 25.76
CA SER A 99 3.47 1.34 25.84
C SER A 99 2.92 2.04 27.08
N THR A 100 3.73 2.87 27.73
CA THR A 100 3.31 3.69 28.88
C THR A 100 2.11 4.58 28.55
N TRP A 101 2.05 5.07 27.31
CA TRP A 101 1.04 6.02 26.86
C TRP A 101 -0.22 5.36 26.31
N SER A 102 -0.27 4.02 26.23
CA SER A 102 -1.35 3.28 25.57
C SER A 102 -1.67 3.84 24.17
N SER A 103 -0.62 4.19 23.42
CA SER A 103 -0.74 4.90 22.14
C SER A 103 0.31 4.40 21.15
N LEU A 104 0.39 5.05 19.98
CA LEU A 104 1.35 4.74 18.94
C LEU A 104 2.29 5.92 18.70
N PRO A 105 3.57 5.66 18.39
CA PRO A 105 4.51 6.71 18.08
C PRO A 105 4.19 7.39 16.74
N GLU A 106 4.70 8.59 16.57
CA GLU A 106 4.68 9.28 15.27
C GLU A 106 5.52 8.52 14.23
N LEU A 107 6.72 8.12 14.62
CA LEU A 107 7.73 7.54 13.74
C LEU A 107 8.64 6.56 14.50
N THR A 108 9.05 5.50 13.79
CA THR A 108 10.07 4.54 14.27
C THR A 108 11.30 4.62 13.39
N ASN A 109 12.46 4.34 13.96
CA ASN A 109 13.67 4.09 13.19
C ASN A 109 13.54 2.75 12.46
N SER A 110 14.51 2.46 11.60
CA SER A 110 14.54 1.23 10.79
C SER A 110 14.14 -0.02 11.58
N ASN A 111 13.28 -0.83 10.97
CA ASN A 111 12.79 -2.10 11.49
C ASN A 111 12.00 -1.94 12.81
N GLY A 112 11.24 -0.85 12.96
CA GLY A 112 10.41 -0.60 14.15
C GLY A 112 11.19 -0.25 15.42
N SER A 113 12.47 0.12 15.31
CA SER A 113 13.27 0.52 16.47
C SER A 113 12.82 1.89 17.01
N THR A 114 12.91 2.09 18.33
CA THR A 114 12.44 3.33 18.96
C THR A 114 13.22 4.54 18.44
N CYS A 115 12.50 5.59 18.05
CA CYS A 115 13.07 6.89 17.74
C CYS A 115 12.83 7.85 18.92
N TRP A 116 13.91 8.29 19.57
CA TRP A 116 13.82 9.18 20.74
C TRP A 116 13.35 10.60 20.39
N GLY A 117 13.49 11.02 19.13
CA GLY A 117 12.93 12.28 18.63
C GLY A 117 11.45 12.18 18.23
N SER A 118 10.85 10.98 18.25
CA SER A 118 9.45 10.78 17.97
C SER A 118 8.59 11.16 19.16
N CYS A 119 7.43 11.76 18.91
CA CYS A 119 6.34 11.72 19.88
C CYS A 119 5.94 10.25 20.13
N PRO A 120 5.89 9.76 21.38
CA PRO A 120 5.53 8.38 21.69
C PRO A 120 4.02 8.12 21.63
N ALA A 121 3.20 9.17 21.54
CA ALA A 121 1.75 9.09 21.55
C ALA A 121 1.15 10.13 20.59
N GLN A 122 0.95 9.75 19.33
CA GLN A 122 0.51 10.67 18.28
C GLN A 122 -0.87 10.31 17.71
N ALA A 123 -1.76 11.32 17.68
CA ALA A 123 -3.15 11.18 17.30
C ALA A 123 -3.34 10.73 15.85
N TRP A 124 -2.57 11.29 14.89
CA TRP A 124 -2.69 10.87 13.49
C TRP A 124 -2.29 9.41 13.28
N SER A 125 -1.39 8.87 14.12
CA SER A 125 -0.88 7.51 13.95
C SER A 125 -1.96 6.54 14.38
N VAL A 126 -2.55 6.78 15.55
CA VAL A 126 -3.67 6.01 16.06
C VAL A 126 -4.89 6.14 15.13
N GLY A 127 -5.24 7.36 14.71
CA GLY A 127 -6.37 7.61 13.82
C GLY A 127 -6.26 6.85 12.51
N CYS A 128 -5.13 6.93 11.81
CA CYS A 128 -4.94 6.21 10.54
C CYS A 128 -4.96 4.67 10.70
N ILE A 129 -4.50 4.14 11.83
CA ILE A 129 -4.57 2.71 12.12
C ILE A 129 -6.00 2.26 12.46
N LEU A 130 -6.76 3.07 13.21
CA LEU A 130 -8.18 2.81 13.49
C LEU A 130 -9.02 2.78 12.21
N GLU A 131 -8.78 3.71 11.28
CA GLU A 131 -9.40 3.70 9.95
C GLU A 131 -9.11 2.40 9.19
N ALA A 132 -7.88 1.88 9.26
CA ALA A 132 -7.54 0.60 8.66
C ALA A 132 -8.22 -0.59 9.36
N CYS A 133 -8.43 -0.52 10.68
CA CYS A 133 -9.21 -1.52 11.41
C CYS A 133 -10.68 -1.53 10.99
N LEU A 134 -11.29 -0.35 10.81
CA LEU A 134 -12.67 -0.21 10.35
C LEU A 134 -12.83 -0.80 8.95
N ASP A 135 -11.98 -0.39 7.99
CA ASP A 135 -11.96 -0.95 6.64
C ASP A 135 -11.81 -2.49 6.67
N PHE A 136 -10.98 -3.03 7.58
CA PHE A 136 -10.80 -4.47 7.72
C PHE A 136 -12.09 -5.18 8.14
N VAL A 137 -12.77 -4.66 9.16
CA VAL A 137 -14.02 -5.23 9.69
C VAL A 137 -15.12 -5.14 8.64
N ASP A 138 -15.27 -3.98 8.01
CA ASP A 138 -16.32 -3.75 7.01
C ASP A 138 -16.14 -4.67 5.79
N LEU A 139 -14.93 -4.75 5.23
CA LEU A 139 -14.66 -5.60 4.06
C LEU A 139 -14.65 -7.09 4.40
N ALA A 140 -14.33 -7.47 5.64
CA ALA A 140 -14.39 -8.87 6.07
C ALA A 140 -15.84 -9.32 6.31
N SER A 141 -16.70 -8.43 6.80
CA SER A 141 -18.12 -8.73 7.06
C SER A 141 -18.96 -8.77 5.78
N ALA A 142 -18.61 -7.98 4.76
CA ALA A 142 -19.32 -7.94 3.47
C ALA A 142 -19.25 -9.24 2.63
N MET A 143 -18.47 -10.24 3.05
CA MET A 143 -18.31 -11.52 2.34
C MET A 143 -18.97 -12.72 3.05
N ASN A 144 -19.67 -12.49 4.17
CA ASN A 144 -20.54 -13.48 4.82
C ASN A 144 -22.00 -13.21 4.46
#